data_AF-A0A1G2L751-F1
#
_entry.id   AF-A0A1G2L751-F1
#
_cell.length_a   1.000
_cell.length_b   1.000
_cell.length_c   1.000
_cell.angle_alpha   90.00
_cell.angle_beta   90.00
_cell.angle_gamma   90.00
#
_symmetry.space_group_name_H-M   'P 1'
#
loop_
_entity.id
_entity.type
_entity.pdbx_description
1 polymer ?
#
loop_
_entity_poly.entity_id
_entity_poly.type
_entity_poly.pdbx_seq_one_letter_code
_entity_poly.pdbx_strand_id
1 'polypeptide(L)'
;MYRDDRTVLDPTCACYVCAELKTEKSALHALFKEKNHEAGRLAIIHNVSFFNTLMSKIRDAIRQGTFSKLSAIYVSRAEKPSWKKMEKIL
;
A
#
# COMPACT_ATOMS: atom_id res chain seq x y z
N MET A 1 -5.73 -10.03 -13.21
CA MET A 1 -6.79 -9.99 -12.18
C MET A 1 -7.44 -8.60 -12.03
N TYR A 2 -7.13 -7.56 -12.82
CA TYR A 2 -7.75 -6.22 -12.66
C TYR A 2 -8.36 -5.64 -13.94
N ARG A 3 -8.45 -6.42 -15.02
CA ARG A 3 -8.79 -5.92 -16.37
C ARG A 3 -10.09 -5.11 -16.40
N ASP A 4 -11.10 -5.56 -15.67
CA ASP A 4 -12.44 -4.99 -15.71
C ASP A 4 -12.83 -4.29 -14.39
N ASP A 5 -11.86 -4.10 -13.46
CA ASP A 5 -12.09 -3.48 -12.16
C ASP A 5 -12.05 -1.94 -12.27
N ARG A 6 -13.24 -1.32 -12.33
CA ARG A 6 -13.41 0.14 -12.43
C ARG A 6 -13.36 0.86 -11.08
N THR A 7 -13.01 0.17 -9.99
CA THR A 7 -12.80 0.84 -8.72
C THR A 7 -11.46 1.59 -8.71
N VAL A 8 -11.41 2.70 -7.97
CA VAL A 8 -10.13 3.38 -7.69
C VAL A 8 -9.17 2.44 -6.96
N LEU A 9 -7.87 2.75 -7.01
CA LEU A 9 -6.83 1.91 -6.38
C LEU A 9 -7.11 1.66 -4.89
N ASP A 10 -7.39 2.73 -4.14
CA ASP A 10 -7.79 2.70 -2.73
C ASP A 10 -8.77 3.87 -2.46
N PRO A 11 -10.04 3.59 -2.10
CA PRO A 11 -11.04 4.62 -1.85
C PRO A 11 -10.76 5.47 -0.60
N THR A 12 -9.84 5.03 0.27
CA THR A 12 -9.42 5.75 1.48
C THR A 12 -8.11 6.53 1.28
N CYS A 13 -7.48 6.41 0.11
CA CYS A 13 -6.22 7.10 -0.18
C CYS A 13 -6.45 8.53 -0.66
N ALA A 14 -5.79 9.49 0.00
CA ALA A 14 -5.88 10.91 -0.33
C ALA A 14 -4.80 11.39 -1.35
N CYS A 15 -4.07 10.47 -2.00
CA CYS A 15 -3.06 10.88 -2.98
C CYS A 15 -3.71 11.44 -4.25
N TYR A 16 -2.98 12.25 -5.00
CA TYR A 16 -3.43 12.83 -6.28
C TYR A 16 -4.08 11.79 -7.22
N VAL A 17 -3.46 10.60 -7.33
CA VAL A 17 -3.93 9.50 -8.20
C VAL A 17 -5.31 8.97 -7.78
N CYS A 18 -5.57 8.83 -6.48
CA CYS A 18 -6.81 8.25 -5.96
C CYS A 18 -7.90 9.29 -5.69
N ALA A 19 -7.51 10.48 -5.22
CA ALA A 19 -8.45 11.51 -4.76
C ALA A 19 -8.90 12.43 -5.90
N GLU A 20 -7.98 12.85 -6.77
CA GLU A 20 -8.25 13.83 -7.83
C GLU A 20 -8.38 13.16 -9.20
N LEU A 21 -7.35 12.42 -9.63
CA LEU A 21 -7.38 11.71 -10.91
C LEU A 21 -8.38 10.55 -10.96
N LYS A 22 -8.79 10.03 -9.79
CA LYS A 22 -9.69 8.87 -9.65
C LYS A 22 -9.26 7.68 -10.52
N THR A 23 -7.95 7.41 -10.59
CA THR A 23 -7.41 6.33 -11.43
C THR A 23 -8.00 4.97 -11.06
N GLU A 24 -8.65 4.33 -12.03
CA GLU A 24 -9.22 2.99 -11.91
C GLU A 24 -8.13 1.91 -11.99
N LYS A 25 -8.36 0.77 -11.33
CA LYS A 25 -7.45 -0.39 -11.39
C LYS A 25 -7.37 -0.98 -12.78
N SER A 26 -8.46 -1.00 -13.54
CA SER A 26 -8.54 -1.39 -14.96
C SER A 26 -7.60 -0.56 -15.84
N ALA A 27 -7.64 0.77 -15.67
CA ALA A 27 -6.82 1.71 -16.41
C ALA A 27 -5.33 1.53 -16.07
N LEU A 28 -4.98 1.48 -14.79
CA LEU A 28 -3.59 1.24 -14.37
C LEU A 28 -3.07 -0.12 -14.85
N HIS A 29 -3.93 -1.17 -14.81
CA HIS A 29 -3.61 -2.48 -15.35
C HIS A 29 -3.31 -2.46 -16.85
N ALA A 30 -4.11 -1.74 -17.64
CA ALA A 30 -3.89 -1.57 -19.07
C ALA A 30 -2.54 -0.91 -19.36
N LEU A 31 -2.22 0.19 -18.66
CA LEU A 31 -0.94 0.88 -18.80
C LEU A 31 0.26 -0.03 -18.51
N PHE A 32 0.18 -0.86 -17.46
CA PHE A 32 1.23 -1.85 -17.18
C PHE A 32 1.35 -2.90 -18.28
N LYS A 33 0.22 -3.38 -18.82
CA LYS A 33 0.21 -4.36 -19.92
C LYS A 33 0.84 -3.80 -21.19
N GLU A 34 0.63 -2.51 -21.45
CA GLU A 34 1.20 -1.78 -22.58
C GLU A 34 2.66 -1.38 -22.37
N LYS A 35 3.24 -1.66 -21.19
CA LYS A 35 4.59 -1.21 -20.79
C LYS A 35 4.74 0.31 -20.88
N ASN A 36 3.66 1.04 -20.61
CA ASN A 36 3.67 2.50 -20.59
C ASN A 36 4.35 3.01 -19.31
N HIS A 37 5.29 3.93 -19.44
CA HIS A 37 6.04 4.51 -18.32
C HIS A 37 5.15 5.25 -17.30
N GLU A 38 4.00 5.76 -17.74
CA GLU A 38 3.04 6.43 -16.87
C GLU A 38 2.48 5.49 -15.78
N ALA A 39 2.40 4.18 -16.06
CA ALA A 39 2.00 3.18 -15.07
C ALA A 39 2.90 3.24 -13.82
N GLY A 40 4.21 3.36 -14.05
CA GLY A 40 5.20 3.47 -12.98
C GLY A 40 5.04 4.77 -12.19
N ARG A 41 4.82 5.90 -12.87
CA ARG A 41 4.61 7.21 -12.22
C ARG A 41 3.39 7.18 -11.29
N LEU A 42 2.25 6.72 -11.79
CA LEU A 42 1.00 6.63 -11.01
C LEU A 42 1.15 5.68 -9.81
N ALA A 43 1.78 4.52 -10.01
CA ALA A 43 2.03 3.56 -8.94
C ALA A 43 2.98 4.11 -7.87
N ILE A 44 4.05 4.81 -8.26
CA ILE A 44 4.99 5.43 -7.32
C ILE A 44 4.29 6.48 -6.47
N ILE A 45 3.48 7.36 -7.07
CA ILE A 45 2.75 8.39 -6.32
C ILE A 45 1.85 7.73 -5.26
N HIS A 46 1.05 6.73 -5.64
CA HIS A 46 0.21 6.00 -4.69
C HIS A 46 1.02 5.32 -3.58
N ASN A 47 2.07 4.59 -3.94
CA ASN A 47 2.88 3.82 -2.98
C ASN A 47 3.58 4.73 -1.98
N VAL A 48 4.21 5.81 -2.44
CA VAL A 48 4.92 6.76 -1.55
C VAL A 48 3.92 7.43 -0.61
N SER A 49 2.74 7.85 -1.10
CA SER A 49 1.69 8.39 -0.23
C SER A 49 1.20 7.39 0.82
N PHE A 50 1.03 6.12 0.45
CA PHE A 50 0.67 5.06 1.40
C PHE A 50 1.74 4.92 2.50
N PHE A 51 3.01 4.78 2.14
CA PHE A 51 4.09 4.62 3.11
C PHE A 51 4.24 5.84 4.01
N ASN A 52 4.16 7.05 3.47
CA ASN A 52 4.22 8.28 4.27
C ASN A 52 3.07 8.33 5.29
N THR A 53 1.85 7.96 4.86
CA THR A 53 0.67 7.90 5.73
C THR A 53 0.83 6.84 6.82
N LEU A 54 1.29 5.64 6.45
CA LEU A 54 1.55 4.55 7.38
C LEU A 54 2.59 4.96 8.43
N MET A 55 3.70 5.55 8.00
CA MET A 55 4.77 6.00 8.90
C MET A 55 4.28 7.11 9.85
N SER A 56 3.38 7.99 9.40
CA SER A 56 2.74 8.95 10.29
C SER A 56 1.90 8.27 11.36
N LYS A 57 1.02 7.35 10.96
CA LYS A 57 0.18 6.57 11.88
C LYS A 57 1.01 5.80 12.89
N ILE A 58 2.14 5.23 12.47
CA ILE A 58 3.09 4.54 13.37
C ILE A 58 3.66 5.50 14.42
N ARG A 59 4.16 6.67 14.01
CA ARG A 59 4.71 7.67 14.94
C ARG A 59 3.65 8.13 15.96
N ASP A 60 2.42 8.34 15.51
CA ASP A 60 1.33 8.77 16.39
C ASP A 60 0.91 7.66 17.36
N ALA A 61 0.83 6.42 16.90
CA ALA A 61 0.51 5.28 17.76
C ALA A 61 1.61 5.00 18.80
N ILE A 62 2.88 5.25 18.47
CA ILE A 62 3.98 5.17 19.45
C ILE A 62 3.79 6.23 20.53
N ARG A 63 3.54 7.50 20.15
CA ARG A 63 3.31 8.60 21.11
C ARG A 63 2.12 8.36 22.02
N GLN A 64 1.06 7.72 21.51
CA GLN A 64 -0.16 7.42 22.25
C GLN A 64 -0.12 6.09 23.02
N GLY A 65 0.98 5.32 22.93
CA GLY A 65 1.06 3.99 23.52
C GLY A 65 0.13 2.95 22.89
N THR A 66 -0.40 3.21 21.68
CA THR A 66 -1.35 2.34 20.96
C THR A 66 -0.71 1.56 19.80
N PHE A 67 0.62 1.58 19.66
CA PHE A 67 1.33 0.90 18.57
C PHE A 67 0.99 -0.59 18.43
N SER A 68 0.82 -1.33 19.54
CA SER A 68 0.45 -2.75 19.49
C SER A 68 -0.91 -2.99 18.80
N LYS A 69 -1.89 -2.08 19.01
CA LYS A 69 -3.18 -2.15 18.34
C LYS A 69 -3.05 -1.87 16.84
N LEU A 70 -2.25 -0.85 16.48
CA LEU A 70 -1.96 -0.54 15.08
C LEU A 70 -1.26 -1.72 14.40
N SER A 71 -0.21 -2.26 15.00
CA SER A 71 0.59 -3.35 14.42
C SER A 71 -0.24 -4.62 14.21
N ALA A 72 -1.17 -4.93 15.12
CA ALA A 72 -2.09 -6.07 14.95
C ALA A 72 -2.92 -5.99 13.66
N ILE A 73 -3.34 -4.79 13.24
CA ILE A 73 -4.10 -4.58 11.98
C ILE A 73 -3.25 -4.96 10.76
N TYR A 74 -1.96 -4.65 10.78
CA TYR A 74 -1.06 -4.86 9.64
C TYR A 74 -0.39 -6.24 9.66
N VAL A 75 0.02 -6.73 10.83
CA VAL A 75 0.78 -7.98 11.00
C VAL A 75 -0.13 -9.21 10.97
N SER A 76 -1.40 -9.12 11.40
CA SER A 76 -2.35 -10.24 11.28
C SER A 76 -2.57 -10.70 9.83
N ARG A 77 -2.23 -9.84 8.86
CA ARG A 77 -2.33 -10.08 7.42
C ARG A 77 -1.00 -10.39 6.74
N ALA A 78 0.12 -10.28 7.46
CA ALA A 78 1.45 -10.56 6.93
C ALA A 78 1.77 -12.06 7.10
N GLU A 79 2.25 -12.71 6.04
CA GLU A 79 2.84 -14.04 6.17
C GLU A 79 3.96 -14.02 7.21
N LYS A 80 4.07 -15.09 8.01
CA LYS A 80 5.12 -15.20 9.02
C LYS A 80 6.48 -15.04 8.32
N PRO A 81 7.33 -14.10 8.74
CA PRO A 81 8.59 -13.89 8.08
C PRO A 81 9.45 -15.15 8.11
N SER A 82 10.01 -15.54 6.96
CA SER A 82 10.85 -16.74 6.84
C SER A 82 12.09 -16.71 7.74
N TRP A 83 12.59 -15.51 8.08
CA TRP A 83 13.75 -15.32 8.95
C TRP A 83 13.49 -15.69 10.43
N LYS A 84 12.23 -15.76 10.90
CA LYS A 84 11.92 -16.33 12.22
C LYS A 84 12.21 -17.83 12.32
N LYS A 85 12.45 -18.51 11.19
CA LYS A 85 12.92 -19.90 11.13
C LYS A 85 14.44 -20.00 11.37
N MET A 86 15.18 -18.90 11.23
CA MET A 86 16.64 -18.84 11.36
C MET A 86 17.12 -18.62 12.79
N GLU A 87 16.26 -18.16 13.71
CA GLU A 87 16.57 -18.02 15.16
C GLU A 87 16.78 -19.37 15.89
N LYS A 88 16.62 -20.52 15.21
CA LYS A 88 16.91 -21.86 15.76
C LYS A 88 18.29 -22.41 15.37
N ILE A 89 19.14 -21.61 14.73
CA ILE A 89 20.49 -22.00 14.27
C ILE A 89 21.60 -21.23 15.03
N LEU A 90 21.23 -20.39 16.00
CA LEU A 90 22.15 -19.82 17.00
C LEU A 90 21.80 -20.39 18.38
#